data_AF-A0A2P5EMU0-F1
#
_entry.id   AF-A0A2P5EMU0-F1
#
_cell.length_a   1.000
_cell.length_b   1.000
_cell.length_c   1.000
_cell.angle_alpha   90.00
_cell.angle_beta   90.00
_cell.angle_gamma   90.00
#
_symmetry.space_group_name_H-M   'P 1'
#
loop_
_entity.id
_entity.type
_entity.pdbx_description
1 polymer ?
#
loop_
_entity_poly.entity_id
_entity_poly.type
_entity_poly.pdbx_seq_one_letter_code
_entity_poly.pdbx_strand_id
1 'polypeptide(L)' 'MPEMDKLGSRNGGNSSSEFTLAEIMEMENLYKEIEQQSLGQEFCQELAMSFSCSASRAGKSAITWKQVFM' A
#
# COMPACT_ATOMS: atom_id res chain seq x y z
N MET A 1 40.04 24.88 -23.06
CA MET A 1 39.76 23.73 -22.16
C MET A 1 38.70 24.17 -21.16
N PRO A 2 37.78 23.27 -20.78
CA PRO A 2 36.35 23.46 -21.00
C PRO A 2 35.56 23.95 -19.78
N GLU A 3 34.36 24.43 -20.11
CA GLU A 3 33.10 24.32 -19.36
C GLU A 3 33.17 23.33 -18.18
N MET A 4 32.96 23.86 -16.97
CA MET A 4 32.63 23.03 -15.82
C MET A 4 31.12 23.14 -15.61
N ASP A 5 30.51 22.00 -15.90
CA ASP A 5 29.10 21.69 -15.94
C ASP A 5 28.35 22.21 -14.70
N LYS A 6 27.34 23.04 -14.98
CA LYS A 6 25.93 22.64 -14.84
C LYS A 6 25.67 21.56 -13.77
N LEU A 7 25.90 21.87 -12.49
CA LEU A 7 25.21 21.14 -11.44
C LEU A 7 23.84 21.79 -11.30
N GLY A 8 22.90 21.20 -12.05
CA GLY A 8 21.52 21.63 -12.12
C GLY A 8 21.01 21.97 -10.74
N SER A 9 20.41 23.16 -10.65
CA SER A 9 19.37 23.45 -9.66
C SER A 9 18.48 22.22 -9.63
N ARG A 10 18.68 21.35 -8.63
CA ARG A 10 17.74 20.29 -8.34
C ARG A 10 16.50 21.08 -7.99
N ASN A 11 15.60 21.23 -8.95
CA ASN A 11 14.19 21.42 -8.70
C ASN A 11 13.80 20.24 -7.80
N GLY A 12 14.14 20.34 -6.52
CA GLY A 12 13.59 19.54 -5.47
C GLY A 12 12.15 19.96 -5.50
N GLY A 13 11.36 19.12 -6.17
CA GLY A 13 9.99 19.40 -6.54
C GLY A 13 9.32 20.13 -5.40
N ASN A 14 9.08 21.41 -5.63
CA ASN A 14 7.96 22.15 -5.09
C ASN A 14 6.68 21.51 -5.63
N SER A 15 6.48 20.23 -5.32
CA SER A 15 5.16 19.63 -5.23
C SER A 15 4.58 20.16 -3.92
N SER A 16 4.37 21.48 -3.85
CA SER A 16 3.46 22.05 -2.88
C SER A 16 2.12 21.45 -3.24
N SER A 17 1.76 20.41 -2.49
CA SER A 17 0.46 19.77 -2.54
C SER A 17 -0.60 20.84 -2.77
N GLU A 18 -1.36 20.74 -3.87
CA GLU A 18 -2.52 21.63 -4.13
C GLU A 18 -3.59 21.50 -3.04
N PHE A 19 -3.41 20.52 -2.16
CA PHE A 19 -4.22 20.25 -0.99
C PHE A 19 -3.90 21.21 0.16
N THR A 20 -4.96 21.79 0.69
CA THR A 20 -4.94 22.53 1.95
C THR A 20 -4.58 21.62 3.12
N LEU A 21 -4.12 22.21 4.22
CA LEU A 21 -3.78 21.46 5.44
C LEU A 21 -4.97 20.61 5.93
N ALA A 22 -6.20 21.10 5.79
CA ALA A 22 -7.40 20.37 6.17
C ALA A 22 -7.61 19.11 5.30
N GLU A 23 -7.42 19.22 3.99
CA GLU A 23 -7.53 18.08 3.07
C GLU A 23 -6.43 17.04 3.32
N ILE A 24 -5.20 17.47 3.63
CA ILE A 24 -4.12 16.56 4.01
C ILE A 24 -4.47 15.80 5.30
N MET A 25 -4.99 16.49 6.32
CA MET A 25 -5.41 15.85 7.56
C MET A 25 -6.59 14.88 7.36
N GLU A 26 -7.52 15.23 6.47
CA GLU A 26 -8.64 14.36 6.10
C GLU A 26 -8.14 13.11 5.38
N MET A 27 -7.21 13.25 4.43
CA MET A 27 -6.55 12.11 3.78
C MET A 27 -5.79 11.22 4.77
N GLU A 28 -5.09 11.79 5.76
CA GLU A 28 -4.41 11.01 6.79
C GLU A 28 -5.38 10.25 7.70
N ASN A 29 -6.53 10.84 8.04
CA ASN A 29 -7.56 10.15 8.82
C ASN A 29 -8.23 9.03 8.02
N LEU A 30 -8.55 9.29 6.75
CA LEU A 30 -9.05 8.25 5.84
C LEU A 30 -8.04 7.12 5.71
N TYR A 31 -6.75 7.43 5.62
CA TYR A 31 -5.70 6.41 5.56
C TYR A 31 -5.62 5.60 6.85
N LYS A 32 -5.77 6.21 8.03
CA LYS A 32 -5.82 5.48 9.32
C LYS A 32 -7.06 4.62 9.46
N GLU A 33 -8.22 5.11 9.03
CA GLU A 33 -9.46 4.31 9.01
C GLU A 33 -9.34 3.15 8.03
N ILE A 34 -8.76 3.39 6.85
CA ILE A 34 -8.44 2.37 5.89
C ILE A 34 -7.42 1.42 6.49
N GLU A 35 -6.33 1.83 7.13
CA GLU A 35 -5.37 0.93 7.80
C GLU A 35 -6.02 0.10 8.91
N GLN A 36 -6.95 0.67 9.67
CA GLN A 36 -7.72 -0.08 10.67
C GLN A 36 -8.71 -1.07 10.04
N GLN A 37 -9.25 -0.74 8.87
CA GLN A 37 -10.11 -1.64 8.08
C GLN A 37 -9.31 -2.58 7.16
N SER A 38 -8.04 -2.26 6.87
CA SER A 38 -7.21 -2.91 5.87
C SER A 38 -6.58 -4.12 6.50
N LEU A 39 -6.96 -5.27 5.96
CA LEU A 39 -6.25 -6.53 6.14
C LEU A 39 -6.07 -6.90 7.61
N GLY A 40 -7.09 -6.65 8.43
CA GLY A 40 -7.21 -7.32 9.70
C GLY A 40 -7.03 -8.83 9.50
N GLN A 41 -6.42 -9.49 10.48
CA GLN A 41 -6.15 -10.93 10.42
C GLN A 41 -7.39 -11.73 10.00
N GLU A 42 -8.58 -11.30 10.41
CA GLU A 42 -9.88 -11.88 10.03
C GLU A 42 -10.13 -11.84 8.52
N PHE A 43 -9.92 -10.70 7.86
CA PHE A 43 -10.04 -10.58 6.41
C PHE A 43 -9.02 -11.48 5.68
N CYS A 44 -7.78 -11.51 6.15
CA CYS A 44 -6.75 -12.40 5.58
C CYS A 44 -7.06 -13.89 5.81
N GLN A 45 -7.72 -14.22 6.93
CA GLN A 45 -8.19 -15.58 7.23
C GLN A 45 -9.35 -15.98 6.33
N GLU A 46 -10.33 -15.11 6.13
CA GLU A 46 -11.46 -15.37 5.23
C GLU A 46 -10.98 -15.56 3.79
N LEU A 47 -10.08 -14.70 3.32
CA LEU A 47 -9.48 -14.82 2.00
C LEU A 47 -8.68 -16.14 1.88
N ALA A 48 -7.86 -16.46 2.88
CA ALA A 48 -7.10 -17.70 2.93
C ALA A 48 -8.01 -18.95 2.87
N MET A 49 -9.13 -18.93 3.59
CA MET A 49 -10.11 -20.00 3.61
C MET A 49 -10.79 -20.16 2.23
N SER A 50 -11.25 -19.06 1.64
CA SER A 50 -11.87 -19.03 0.31
C SER A 50 -10.94 -19.62 -0.75
N PHE A 51 -9.67 -19.21 -0.78
CA PHE A 51 -8.69 -19.78 -1.70
C PHE A 51 -8.35 -21.24 -1.40
N SER A 52 -8.27 -21.64 -0.13
CA SER A 52 -8.02 -23.03 0.25
C SER A 52 -9.12 -23.99 -0.20
N CYS A 53 -10.36 -23.51 -0.20
CA CYS A 53 -11.54 -24.27 -0.61
C CYS A 53 -11.80 -24.22 -2.13
N SER A 54 -11.02 -23.43 -2.89
CA SER A 54 -11.19 -23.31 -4.34
C SER A 54 -10.76 -24.58 -5.09
N ALA A 55 -11.42 -24.87 -6.21
CA ALA A 55 -11.13 -26.06 -7.02
C ALA A 55 -9.70 -26.07 -7.60
N SER A 56 -9.10 -24.90 -7.81
CA SER A 56 -7.71 -24.74 -8.26
C SER A 56 -6.66 -25.21 -7.24
N ARG A 57 -7.11 -25.45 -5.99
CA ARG A 57 -6.32 -25.92 -4.85
C ARG A 57 -6.58 -27.38 -4.47
N ALA A 58 -7.49 -28.09 -5.14
CA ALA A 58 -7.77 -29.50 -4.86
C ALA A 58 -6.48 -30.35 -4.88
N GLY A 59 -6.20 -31.03 -3.76
CA GLY A 59 -4.99 -31.85 -3.58
C GLY A 59 -3.73 -31.11 -3.10
N LYS A 60 -3.80 -29.80 -2.83
CA LYS A 60 -2.69 -28.98 -2.28
C LYS A 60 -3.00 -28.57 -0.83
N SER A 61 -1.97 -28.33 -0.02
CA SER A 61 -2.11 -27.88 1.38
C SER A 61 -2.88 -26.56 1.49
N ALA A 62 -3.60 -26.29 2.58
CA ALA A 62 -4.37 -25.03 2.75
C ALA A 62 -3.49 -23.75 2.73
N ILE A 63 -4.03 -22.62 2.25
CA ILE A 63 -3.40 -21.28 2.36
C ILE A 63 -3.64 -20.84 3.81
N THR A 64 -2.62 -20.28 4.44
CA THR A 64 -2.77 -19.62 5.73
C THR A 64 -2.82 -18.11 5.55
N TRP A 65 -3.51 -17.40 6.44
CA TRP A 65 -3.61 -15.94 6.40
C TRP A 65 -2.25 -15.24 6.33
N LYS A 66 -1.20 -15.85 6.92
CA LYS A 66 0.18 -15.36 6.85
C LYS A 66 0.74 -15.32 5.42
N GLN A 67 0.31 -16.23 4.56
CA GLN A 67 0.71 -16.26 3.14
C GLN A 67 -0.07 -15.24 2.30
N VAL A 68 -1.22 -14.77 2.79
CA VAL A 68 -2.06 -13.75 2.15
C VAL A 68 -1.60 -12.34 2.52
N PHE A 69 -1.07 -12.18 3.74
CA PHE A 69 -0.64 -10.88 4.28
C PHE A 69 0.83 -10.54 4.00
N MET A 70 1.65 -11.50 3.56
CA MET A 70 3.04 -11.25 3.15
C MET A 70 3.14 -10.31 1.95
#